data_AF-A0A947T7E4-F1
#
_entry.id   AF-A0A947T7E4-F1
#
_cell.length_a   1.000
_cell.length_b   1.000
_cell.length_c   1.000
_cell.angle_alpha   90.00
_cell.angle_beta   90.00
_cell.angle_gamma   90.00
#
_symmetry.space_group_name_H-M   'P 1'
#
loop_
_entity.id
_entity.type
_entity.pdbx_description
1 polymer ?
#
loop_
_entity_poly.entity_id
_entity_poly.type
_entity_poly.pdbx_seq_one_letter_code
_entity_poly.pdbx_strand_id
1 'polypeptide(L)'
;MIRSRVEALAVDHPLQQRPDLDPKLDLQLPWIGRTLEEAANALETGLDPFGNPISNTQITGGLRTLISMVTAPSYLMAMDLGHPGITPGLQRCMADLGAVIDTIEHSPTAVSTTGSAGVETLVELCTGMGILLPSRHIDTAVEQLTAEGPAGSIALAQLIKDLLFCRSAGILHALEAARRVAPVPQLTEALEAVTGASELTESPANPRFTPEIVGDGRCGWTSGTYEKVMAAARKAQRPPR
;
A
#
# COMPACT_ATOMS: atom_id res chain seq x y z
N MET A 1 6.64 16.38 -7.57
CA MET A 1 7.02 16.06 -8.97
C MET A 1 5.82 16.07 -9.92
N ILE A 2 4.64 15.57 -9.50
CA ILE A 2 3.40 15.63 -10.29
C ILE A 2 2.76 17.04 -10.21
N ARG A 3 2.72 17.67 -9.03
CA ARG A 3 2.14 19.02 -8.83
C ARG A 3 2.73 20.09 -9.76
N SER A 4 4.05 20.21 -9.80
CA SER A 4 4.77 21.12 -10.72
C SER A 4 4.51 20.84 -12.22
N ARG A 5 4.03 19.64 -12.57
CA ARG A 5 3.71 19.23 -13.95
C ARG A 5 2.24 19.47 -14.29
N VAL A 6 1.34 19.32 -13.31
CA VAL A 6 -0.06 19.78 -13.39
C VAL A 6 -0.10 21.31 -13.52
N GLU A 7 0.78 22.01 -12.82
CA GLU A 7 0.98 23.46 -13.00
C GLU A 7 1.55 23.79 -14.38
N ALA A 8 2.43 22.96 -14.95
CA ALA A 8 2.96 23.13 -16.31
C ALA A 8 1.94 22.82 -17.42
N LEU A 9 0.87 22.09 -17.09
CA LEU A 9 -0.29 21.99 -17.97
C LEU A 9 -1.05 23.30 -18.07
N ALA A 10 -0.74 24.32 -17.23
CA ALA A 10 -1.27 25.68 -17.20
C ALA A 10 -2.14 25.95 -18.42
N VAL A 11 -3.40 25.50 -18.30
CA VAL A 11 -4.42 25.78 -19.28
C VAL A 11 -4.80 27.21 -18.98
N ASP A 12 -3.92 28.13 -19.37
CA ASP A 12 -4.30 29.51 -19.67
C ASP A 12 -5.21 29.40 -20.88
N HIS A 13 -6.47 29.04 -20.63
CA HIS A 13 -7.51 29.32 -21.59
C HIS A 13 -8.47 30.33 -20.96
N PRO A 14 -8.64 31.51 -21.58
CA PRO A 14 -9.80 32.33 -21.29
C PRO A 14 -11.03 31.45 -21.46
N LEU A 15 -12.02 31.64 -20.59
CA LEU A 15 -13.38 31.11 -20.71
C LEU A 15 -13.98 31.50 -22.07
N GLN A 16 -13.52 30.92 -23.17
CA GLN A 16 -14.15 31.02 -24.47
C GLN A 16 -15.22 29.95 -24.48
N GLN A 17 -16.37 30.32 -23.91
CA GLN A 17 -17.61 29.59 -24.11
C GLN A 17 -17.83 29.46 -25.61
N ARG A 18 -17.56 28.28 -26.15
CA ARG A 18 -17.83 27.91 -27.54
C ARG A 18 -19.20 27.21 -27.55
N PRO A 19 -20.28 27.90 -27.97
CA PRO A 19 -21.65 27.40 -27.83
C PRO A 19 -21.94 26.16 -28.70
N ASP A 20 -21.02 25.80 -29.60
CA ASP A 20 -21.05 24.64 -30.48
C ASP A 20 -20.45 23.37 -29.86
N LEU A 21 -19.80 23.47 -28.69
CA LEU A 21 -19.18 22.34 -28.01
C LEU A 21 -20.06 21.79 -26.89
N ASP A 22 -19.95 20.47 -26.66
CA ASP A 22 -20.64 19.82 -25.55
C ASP A 22 -20.13 20.48 -24.24
N PRO A 23 -21.00 21.16 -23.46
CA PRO A 23 -20.59 21.82 -22.22
C PRO A 23 -20.01 20.85 -21.18
N LYS A 24 -20.17 19.53 -21.39
CA LYS A 24 -19.52 18.51 -20.58
C LYS A 24 -18.02 18.39 -20.83
N LEU A 25 -17.50 18.78 -22.00
CA LEU A 25 -16.07 18.75 -22.32
C LEU A 25 -15.29 19.82 -21.54
N ASP A 26 -15.81 21.05 -21.47
CA ASP A 26 -15.20 22.15 -20.70
C ASP A 26 -15.12 21.84 -19.19
N LEU A 27 -16.02 20.97 -18.69
CA LEU A 27 -16.02 20.53 -17.28
C LEU A 27 -14.99 19.42 -16.99
N GLN A 28 -14.47 18.74 -18.00
CA GLN A 28 -13.60 17.57 -17.81
C GLN A 28 -12.13 17.92 -17.57
N LEU A 29 -11.61 19.00 -18.18
CA LEU A 29 -10.23 19.42 -17.96
C LEU A 29 -9.95 19.83 -16.50
N PRO A 30 -10.79 20.67 -15.85
CA PRO A 30 -10.65 20.95 -14.43
C PRO A 30 -10.76 19.70 -13.57
N TRP A 31 -11.62 18.75 -13.96
CA TRP A 31 -11.77 17.48 -13.24
C TRP A 31 -10.52 16.60 -13.35
N ILE A 32 -9.90 16.51 -14.53
CA ILE A 32 -8.62 15.79 -14.71
C ILE A 32 -7.54 16.43 -13.86
N GLY A 33 -7.40 17.77 -13.92
CA GLY A 33 -6.41 18.50 -13.13
C GLY A 33 -6.57 18.24 -11.64
N ARG A 34 -7.81 18.33 -11.12
CA ARG A 34 -8.13 18.04 -9.74
C ARG A 34 -7.84 16.58 -9.36
N THR A 35 -8.19 15.62 -10.21
CA THR A 35 -7.92 14.19 -9.97
C THR A 35 -6.42 13.93 -9.87
N LEU A 36 -5.61 14.57 -10.72
CA LEU A 36 -4.15 14.47 -10.68
C LEU A 36 -3.55 15.11 -9.43
N GLU A 37 -4.10 16.24 -8.97
CA GLU A 37 -3.69 16.90 -7.74
C GLU A 37 -4.02 16.04 -6.50
N GLU A 38 -5.23 15.48 -6.44
CA GLU A 38 -5.65 14.56 -5.39
C GLU A 38 -4.77 13.29 -5.36
N ALA A 39 -4.46 12.72 -6.53
CA ALA A 39 -3.54 11.58 -6.61
C ALA A 39 -2.10 11.95 -6.20
N ALA A 40 -1.62 13.14 -6.54
CA ALA A 40 -0.31 13.62 -6.11
C ALA A 40 -0.25 13.78 -4.58
N ASN A 41 -1.29 14.36 -3.97
CA ASN A 41 -1.41 14.43 -2.52
C ASN A 41 -1.46 13.04 -1.89
N ALA A 42 -2.20 12.10 -2.49
CA ALA A 42 -2.28 10.73 -1.98
C ALA A 42 -0.92 10.03 -2.03
N LEU A 43 -0.13 10.24 -3.08
CA LEU A 43 1.23 9.71 -3.18
C LEU A 43 2.18 10.33 -2.14
N GLU A 44 2.01 11.62 -1.83
CA GLU A 44 2.87 12.32 -0.87
C GLU A 44 2.51 12.01 0.59
N THR A 45 1.23 11.81 0.88
CA THR A 45 0.71 11.67 2.25
C THR A 45 0.35 10.23 2.64
N GLY A 46 0.15 9.34 1.67
CA GLY A 46 -0.43 8.02 1.90
C GLY A 46 -1.90 8.03 2.31
N LEU A 47 -2.60 9.16 2.13
CA LEU A 47 -3.99 9.36 2.53
C LEU A 47 -4.86 9.74 1.33
N ASP A 48 -6.13 9.32 1.36
CA ASP A 48 -7.15 9.75 0.42
C ASP A 48 -7.62 11.20 0.72
N PRO A 49 -8.47 11.81 -0.12
CA PRO A 49 -9.00 13.16 0.12
C PRO A 49 -9.81 13.33 1.41
N PHE A 50 -10.21 12.23 2.05
CA PHE A 50 -10.96 12.20 3.31
C PHE A 50 -10.05 11.89 4.52
N GLY A 51 -8.74 11.72 4.31
CA GLY A 51 -7.77 11.40 5.35
C GLY A 51 -7.69 9.91 5.69
N ASN A 52 -8.29 9.02 4.91
CA ASN A 52 -8.17 7.58 5.13
C ASN A 52 -6.87 7.06 4.51
N PRO A 53 -6.18 6.08 5.13
CA PRO A 53 -5.02 5.43 4.53
C PRO A 53 -5.36 4.80 3.18
N ILE A 54 -4.52 5.05 2.17
CA ILE A 54 -4.65 4.47 0.83
C ILE A 54 -3.32 3.83 0.42
N SER A 55 -3.39 2.62 -0.15
CA SER A 55 -2.21 1.88 -0.57
C SER A 55 -1.67 2.36 -1.92
N ASN A 56 -0.36 2.18 -2.15
CA ASN A 56 0.25 2.45 -3.46
C ASN A 56 -0.45 1.69 -4.59
N THR A 57 -0.89 0.45 -4.37
CA THR A 57 -1.65 -0.33 -5.35
C THR A 57 -3.00 0.30 -5.70
N GLN A 58 -3.71 0.86 -4.73
CA GLN A 58 -4.96 1.57 -4.98
C GLN A 58 -4.71 2.86 -5.77
N ILE A 59 -3.66 3.61 -5.42
CA ILE A 59 -3.28 4.83 -6.13
C ILE A 59 -2.88 4.51 -7.57
N THR A 60 -1.96 3.56 -7.79
CA THR A 60 -1.50 3.20 -9.14
C THR A 60 -2.62 2.58 -9.98
N GLY A 61 -3.51 1.79 -9.38
CA GLY A 61 -4.71 1.27 -10.03
C GLY A 61 -5.63 2.40 -10.54
N GLY A 62 -5.95 3.37 -9.68
CA GLY A 62 -6.76 4.53 -10.06
C GLY A 62 -6.13 5.39 -11.15
N LEU A 63 -4.81 5.63 -11.06
CA LEU A 63 -4.06 6.37 -12.08
C LEU A 63 -4.01 5.64 -13.43
N ARG A 64 -3.86 4.32 -13.45
CA ARG A 64 -3.93 3.52 -14.69
C ARG A 64 -5.32 3.62 -15.35
N THR A 65 -6.39 3.60 -14.55
CA THR A 65 -7.75 3.83 -15.07
C THR A 65 -7.89 5.22 -15.70
N LEU A 66 -7.39 6.27 -15.03
CA LEU A 66 -7.40 7.63 -15.56
C LEU A 66 -6.66 7.72 -16.90
N ILE A 67 -5.43 7.18 -16.99
CA ILE A 67 -4.66 7.14 -18.24
C ILE A 67 -5.46 6.45 -19.35
N SER A 68 -6.05 5.28 -19.07
CA SER A 68 -6.84 4.55 -20.07
C SER A 68 -8.06 5.33 -20.55
N MET A 69 -8.73 6.07 -19.67
CA MET A 69 -9.87 6.91 -20.04
C MET A 69 -9.44 8.09 -20.91
N VAL A 70 -8.40 8.81 -20.50
CA VAL A 70 -7.94 10.04 -21.13
C VAL A 70 -7.26 9.79 -22.47
N THR A 71 -6.60 8.65 -22.64
CA THR A 71 -5.94 8.26 -23.90
C THR A 71 -6.85 7.52 -24.87
N ALA A 72 -8.11 7.25 -24.49
CA ALA A 72 -9.06 6.59 -25.38
C ALA A 72 -9.28 7.43 -26.67
N PRO A 73 -9.28 6.81 -27.87
CA PRO A 73 -9.41 7.56 -29.13
C PRO A 73 -10.66 8.44 -29.19
N SER A 74 -11.78 7.96 -28.64
CA SER A 74 -13.03 8.71 -28.54
C SER A 74 -12.91 9.95 -27.65
N TYR A 75 -12.18 9.83 -26.54
CA TYR A 75 -11.94 10.93 -25.61
C TYR A 75 -11.05 12.00 -26.26
N LEU A 76 -9.93 11.57 -26.86
CA LEU A 76 -9.00 12.48 -27.53
C LEU A 76 -9.65 13.21 -28.71
N MET A 77 -10.45 12.52 -29.53
CA MET A 77 -11.19 13.17 -30.61
C MET A 77 -12.18 14.22 -30.07
N ALA A 78 -12.91 13.91 -29.00
CA ALA A 78 -13.83 14.86 -28.38
C ALA A 78 -13.09 16.08 -27.81
N MET A 79 -11.94 15.84 -27.16
CA MET A 79 -11.07 16.89 -26.61
C MET A 79 -10.46 17.77 -27.68
N ASP A 80 -10.05 17.23 -28.83
CA ASP A 80 -9.45 18.00 -29.92
C ASP A 80 -10.49 18.85 -30.66
N LEU A 81 -11.74 18.37 -30.76
CA LEU A 81 -12.86 19.18 -31.24
C LEU A 81 -13.10 20.37 -30.29
N GLY A 82 -13.10 20.09 -28.98
CA GLY A 82 -13.21 21.08 -27.90
C GLY A 82 -12.12 22.14 -27.93
N HIS A 83 -10.88 21.66 -27.90
CA HIS A 83 -9.65 22.40 -27.72
C HIS A 83 -8.62 21.92 -28.76
N PRO A 84 -8.62 22.50 -29.97
CA PRO A 84 -7.75 22.08 -31.05
C PRO A 84 -6.27 22.08 -30.63
N GLY A 85 -5.60 20.93 -30.79
CA GLY A 85 -4.18 20.80 -30.48
C GLY A 85 -3.88 20.45 -29.01
N ILE A 86 -4.89 20.16 -28.19
CA ILE A 86 -4.69 19.69 -26.80
C ILE A 86 -4.18 18.24 -26.75
N THR A 87 -4.52 17.45 -27.78
CA THR A 87 -4.25 16.00 -27.83
C THR A 87 -2.77 15.64 -27.60
N PRO A 88 -1.78 16.27 -28.26
CA PRO A 88 -0.38 15.94 -28.06
C PRO A 88 0.13 16.23 -26.64
N GLY A 89 -0.34 17.32 -26.03
CA GLY A 89 0.02 17.68 -24.65
C GLY A 89 -0.56 16.70 -23.63
N LEU A 90 -1.82 16.33 -23.82
CA LEU A 90 -2.53 15.38 -22.95
C LEU A 90 -1.92 13.98 -23.04
N GLN A 91 -1.62 13.50 -24.26
CA GLN A 91 -0.94 12.22 -24.47
C GLN A 91 0.44 12.18 -23.81
N ARG A 92 1.22 13.26 -23.92
CA ARG A 92 2.53 13.36 -23.27
C ARG A 92 2.41 13.32 -21.75
N CYS A 93 1.45 14.06 -21.19
CA CYS A 93 1.20 14.05 -19.75
C CYS A 93 0.80 12.65 -19.25
N MET A 94 -0.05 11.93 -19.97
CA MET A 94 -0.46 10.57 -19.59
C MET A 94 0.69 9.55 -19.75
N ALA A 95 1.55 9.70 -20.76
CA ALA A 95 2.74 8.87 -20.93
C ALA A 95 3.75 9.08 -19.79
N ASP A 96 4.01 10.34 -19.41
CA ASP A 96 4.86 10.68 -18.27
C ASP A 96 4.30 10.10 -16.96
N LEU A 97 2.98 10.17 -16.77
CA LEU A 97 2.31 9.58 -15.60
C LEU A 97 2.47 8.06 -15.58
N GLY A 98 2.38 7.40 -16.73
CA GLY A 98 2.66 5.97 -16.88
C GLY A 98 4.07 5.60 -16.41
N ALA A 99 5.08 6.36 -16.82
CA ALA A 99 6.46 6.14 -16.39
C ALA A 99 6.66 6.32 -14.86
N VAL A 100 5.92 7.24 -14.24
CA VAL A 100 5.92 7.42 -12.78
C VAL A 100 5.27 6.23 -12.08
N ILE A 101 4.13 5.75 -12.58
CA ILE A 101 3.47 4.54 -12.04
C ILE A 101 4.42 3.35 -12.12
N ASP A 102 5.07 3.15 -13.27
CA ASP A 102 6.03 2.07 -13.44
C ASP A 102 7.21 2.27 -12.47
N THR A 103 7.68 3.50 -12.25
CA THR A 103 8.73 3.78 -11.25
C THR A 103 8.28 3.48 -9.82
N ILE A 104 7.00 3.67 -9.46
CA ILE A 104 6.47 3.36 -8.13
C ILE A 104 6.35 1.84 -7.96
N GLU A 105 5.82 1.15 -8.97
CA GLU A 105 5.65 -0.31 -8.96
C GLU A 105 7.00 -1.05 -9.02
N HIS A 106 8.01 -0.45 -9.64
CA HIS A 106 9.36 -1.03 -9.79
C HIS A 106 10.40 -0.33 -8.91
N SER A 107 10.00 0.63 -8.04
CA SER A 107 10.93 1.26 -7.10
C SER A 107 11.37 0.22 -6.07
N PRO A 108 12.69 0.07 -5.84
CA PRO A 108 13.23 -0.93 -4.92
C PRO A 108 13.00 -0.58 -3.43
N THR A 109 12.01 0.25 -3.10
CA THR A 109 11.48 0.38 -1.73
C THR A 109 10.64 -0.82 -1.31
N ALA A 110 10.26 -1.69 -2.24
CA ALA A 110 9.94 -3.07 -1.92
C ALA A 110 11.25 -3.84 -1.77
N VAL A 111 11.78 -3.92 -0.54
CA VAL A 111 12.55 -5.10 -0.18
C VAL A 111 11.55 -6.25 -0.28
N SER A 112 11.52 -6.89 -1.46
CA SER A 112 11.07 -8.27 -1.60
C SER A 112 11.76 -9.01 -0.46
N THR A 113 11.00 -9.42 0.55
CA THR A 113 11.46 -10.46 1.47
C THR A 113 11.78 -11.63 0.57
N THR A 114 13.05 -11.79 0.24
CA THR A 114 13.55 -12.70 -0.78
C THR A 114 13.03 -14.11 -0.50
N GLY A 115 12.05 -14.54 -1.31
CA GLY A 115 11.83 -15.93 -1.70
C GLY A 115 11.08 -16.86 -0.73
N SER A 116 10.37 -16.36 0.29
CA SER A 116 9.56 -17.23 1.16
C SER A 116 8.08 -17.17 0.76
N ALA A 117 7.59 -18.25 0.16
CA ALA A 117 6.18 -18.38 -0.22
C ALA A 117 5.27 -18.33 1.02
N GLY A 118 5.77 -18.87 2.14
CA GLY A 118 5.04 -18.82 3.41
C GLY A 118 4.87 -17.41 3.97
N VAL A 119 5.91 -16.57 3.85
CA VAL A 119 5.81 -15.14 4.22
C VAL A 119 4.87 -14.40 3.29
N GLU A 120 4.89 -14.66 1.98
CA GLU A 120 3.96 -14.02 1.03
C GLU A 120 2.50 -14.30 1.38
N THR A 121 2.17 -15.57 1.69
CA THR A 121 0.82 -15.96 2.16
C THR A 121 0.43 -15.22 3.45
N LEU A 122 1.35 -15.05 4.40
CA LEU A 122 1.07 -14.28 5.63
C LEU A 122 0.91 -12.79 5.37
N VAL A 123 1.68 -12.21 4.44
CA VAL A 123 1.55 -10.81 4.05
C VAL A 123 0.18 -10.58 3.43
N GLU A 124 -0.24 -11.43 2.49
CA GLU A 124 -1.58 -11.38 1.90
C GLU A 124 -2.66 -11.44 2.98
N LEU A 125 -2.50 -12.31 3.97
CA LEU A 125 -3.41 -12.39 5.11
C LEU A 125 -3.45 -11.12 5.97
N CYS A 126 -2.30 -10.47 6.16
CA CYS A 126 -2.19 -9.25 6.97
C CYS A 126 -2.68 -8.00 6.25
N THR A 127 -2.65 -7.96 4.91
CA THR A 127 -3.00 -6.78 4.11
C THR A 127 -4.32 -6.93 3.35
N GLY A 128 -4.80 -8.15 3.15
CA GLY A 128 -6.01 -8.46 2.38
C GLY A 128 -7.28 -8.12 3.15
N MET A 129 -8.22 -7.43 2.49
CA MET A 129 -9.57 -7.20 3.05
C MET A 129 -10.48 -8.40 2.80
N GLY A 130 -11.29 -8.78 3.80
CA GLY A 130 -12.41 -9.71 3.60
C GLY A 130 -12.04 -11.19 3.50
N ILE A 131 -10.89 -11.61 4.04
CA ILE A 131 -10.50 -13.03 4.05
C ILE A 131 -11.45 -13.81 4.96
N LEU A 132 -12.30 -14.62 4.34
CA LEU A 132 -13.36 -15.38 5.01
C LEU A 132 -12.83 -16.49 5.93
N LEU A 133 -11.62 -17.00 5.68
CA LEU A 133 -11.01 -18.12 6.42
C LEU A 133 -9.52 -17.89 6.71
N PRO A 134 -9.18 -17.05 7.71
CA PRO A 134 -7.79 -16.78 8.10
C PRO A 134 -7.01 -18.04 8.49
N SER A 135 -7.67 -19.02 9.13
CA SER A 135 -7.02 -20.25 9.59
C SER A 135 -6.42 -21.08 8.45
N ARG A 136 -7.13 -21.21 7.32
CA ARG A 136 -6.61 -21.94 6.15
C ARG A 136 -5.36 -21.29 5.58
N HIS A 137 -5.31 -19.95 5.54
CA HIS A 137 -4.14 -19.22 5.06
C HIS A 137 -2.95 -19.41 6.01
N ILE A 138 -3.19 -19.43 7.32
CA ILE A 138 -2.15 -19.74 8.31
C ILE A 138 -1.64 -21.17 8.13
N ASP A 139 -2.53 -22.14 7.91
CA ASP A 139 -2.13 -23.54 7.65
C ASP A 139 -1.23 -23.64 6.41
N THR A 140 -1.64 -23.05 5.30
CA THR A 140 -0.84 -23.00 4.06
C THR A 140 0.50 -22.31 4.27
N ALA A 141 0.52 -21.17 4.96
CA ALA A 141 1.76 -20.47 5.27
C ALA A 141 2.71 -21.32 6.12
N VAL A 142 2.20 -22.00 7.14
CA VAL A 142 3.01 -22.89 8.00
C VAL A 142 3.59 -24.06 7.21
N GLU A 143 2.80 -24.67 6.33
CA GLU A 143 3.28 -25.74 5.45
C GLU A 143 4.44 -25.26 4.56
N GLN A 144 4.31 -24.08 3.95
CA GLN A 144 5.34 -23.48 3.11
C GLN A 144 6.60 -23.12 3.92
N LEU A 145 6.45 -22.43 5.06
CA LEU A 145 7.57 -22.07 5.94
C LEU A 145 8.31 -23.31 6.46
N THR A 146 7.59 -24.39 6.76
CA THR A 146 8.18 -25.65 7.21
C THR A 146 8.95 -26.33 6.09
N ALA A 147 8.42 -26.31 4.85
CA ALA A 147 9.11 -26.85 3.68
C ALA A 147 10.41 -26.09 3.36
N GLU A 148 10.45 -24.79 3.65
CA GLU A 148 11.65 -23.95 3.53
C GLU A 148 12.69 -24.19 4.65
N GLY A 149 12.32 -24.91 5.71
CA GLY A 149 13.20 -25.25 6.83
C GLY A 149 13.71 -24.01 7.60
N PRO A 150 15.00 -23.95 7.97
CA PRO A 150 15.54 -22.81 8.73
C PRO A 150 15.39 -21.46 8.01
N ALA A 151 15.42 -21.44 6.68
CA ALA A 151 15.25 -20.22 5.90
C ALA A 151 13.84 -19.63 6.09
N GLY A 152 12.81 -20.49 6.13
CA GLY A 152 11.43 -20.08 6.41
C GLY A 152 11.28 -19.45 7.79
N SER A 153 11.88 -20.04 8.84
CA SER A 153 11.86 -19.46 10.18
C SER A 153 12.58 -18.11 10.27
N ILE A 154 13.68 -17.92 9.53
CA ILE A 154 14.39 -16.63 9.44
C ILE A 154 13.51 -15.60 8.72
N ALA A 155 12.87 -15.98 7.62
CA ALA A 155 11.98 -15.10 6.87
C ALA A 155 10.77 -14.67 7.71
N LEU A 156 10.17 -15.61 8.46
CA LEU A 156 9.10 -15.32 9.40
C LEU A 156 9.55 -14.37 10.52
N ALA A 157 10.76 -14.54 11.04
CA ALA A 157 11.31 -13.64 12.05
C ALA A 157 11.40 -12.19 11.53
N GLN A 158 11.82 -12.00 10.28
CA GLN A 158 11.85 -10.68 9.66
C GLN A 158 10.45 -10.09 9.50
N LEU A 159 9.47 -10.88 9.05
CA LEU A 159 8.08 -10.44 8.96
C LEU A 159 7.53 -9.99 10.33
N ILE A 160 7.83 -10.74 11.40
CA ILE A 160 7.42 -10.37 12.77
C ILE A 160 8.05 -9.03 13.17
N LYS A 161 9.32 -8.80 12.86
CA LYS A 161 10.00 -7.52 13.13
C LYS A 161 9.36 -6.35 12.37
N ASP A 162 9.00 -6.55 11.10
CA ASP A 162 8.33 -5.52 10.27
C ASP A 162 6.92 -5.20 10.82
N LEU A 163 6.15 -6.23 11.18
CA LEU A 163 4.80 -6.08 11.76
C LEU A 163 4.86 -5.42 13.14
N LEU A 164 5.87 -5.78 13.95
CA LEU A 164 6.13 -5.17 15.24
C LEU A 164 6.46 -3.69 15.09
N PHE A 165 7.38 -3.35 14.18
CA PHE A 165 7.78 -1.97 13.89
C PHE A 165 6.58 -1.09 13.52
N CYS A 166 5.67 -1.62 12.70
CA CYS A 166 4.46 -0.92 12.30
C CYS A 166 3.32 -0.97 13.33
N ARG A 167 3.47 -1.74 14.43
CA ARG A 167 2.38 -2.03 15.39
C ARG A 167 1.09 -2.50 14.71
N SER A 168 1.24 -3.38 13.70
CA SER A 168 0.10 -3.93 12.99
C SER A 168 -0.58 -5.04 13.80
N ALA A 169 -1.92 -5.08 13.79
CA ALA A 169 -2.67 -6.18 14.39
C ALA A 169 -2.45 -7.53 13.67
N GLY A 170 -2.01 -7.49 12.40
CA GLY A 170 -1.68 -8.68 11.60
C GLY A 170 -0.56 -9.53 12.21
N ILE A 171 0.24 -8.98 13.14
CA ILE A 171 1.26 -9.71 13.88
C ILE A 171 0.72 -10.97 14.57
N LEU A 172 -0.57 -11.00 14.95
CA LEU A 172 -1.19 -12.19 15.56
C LEU A 172 -1.17 -13.41 14.63
N HIS A 173 -1.30 -13.22 13.31
CA HIS A 173 -1.22 -14.31 12.33
C HIS A 173 0.21 -14.85 12.22
N ALA A 174 1.20 -13.95 12.16
CA ALA A 174 2.61 -14.34 12.14
C ALA A 174 3.02 -15.06 13.43
N LEU A 175 2.52 -14.63 14.60
CA LEU A 175 2.78 -15.30 15.88
C LEU A 175 2.12 -16.69 15.97
N GLU A 176 0.93 -16.86 15.39
CA GLU A 176 0.29 -18.18 15.32
C GLU A 176 1.08 -19.14 14.42
N ALA A 177 1.60 -18.65 13.28
CA ALA A 177 2.50 -19.42 12.42
C ALA A 177 3.82 -19.75 13.14
N ALA A 178 4.40 -18.79 13.88
CA ALA A 178 5.65 -18.96 14.61
C ALA A 178 5.61 -20.11 15.62
N ARG A 179 4.44 -20.38 16.23
CA ARG A 179 4.27 -21.50 17.16
C ARG A 179 4.41 -22.88 16.50
N ARG A 180 4.31 -22.96 15.18
CA ARG A 180 4.20 -24.21 14.43
C ARG A 180 5.42 -24.51 13.56
N VAL A 181 6.36 -23.58 13.46
CA VAL A 181 7.62 -23.75 12.72
C VAL A 181 8.77 -24.03 13.67
N ALA A 182 9.85 -24.63 13.15
CA ALA A 182 11.03 -24.95 13.97
C ALA A 182 11.69 -23.66 14.48
N PRO A 183 12.01 -23.56 15.78
CA PRO A 183 12.64 -22.37 16.33
C PRO A 183 14.08 -22.24 15.83
N VAL A 184 14.46 -21.03 15.46
CA VAL A 184 15.84 -20.62 15.14
C VAL A 184 16.17 -19.35 15.94
N PRO A 185 17.45 -19.04 16.21
CA PRO A 185 17.83 -17.91 17.05
C PRO A 185 17.18 -16.58 16.67
N GLN A 186 17.07 -16.29 15.37
CA GLN A 186 16.46 -15.07 14.84
C GLN A 186 14.95 -15.00 15.15
N LEU A 187 14.26 -16.14 15.08
CA LEU A 187 12.84 -16.22 15.41
C LEU A 187 12.62 -16.04 16.91
N THR A 188 13.46 -16.67 17.74
CA THR A 188 13.42 -16.47 19.20
C THR A 188 13.65 -15.01 19.58
N GLU A 189 14.67 -14.37 19.01
CA GLU A 189 14.95 -12.94 19.21
C GLU A 189 13.77 -12.05 18.80
N ALA A 190 13.16 -12.32 17.64
CA ALA A 190 11.97 -11.58 17.20
C ALA A 190 10.80 -11.74 18.18
N LEU A 191 10.56 -12.95 18.69
CA LEU A 191 9.50 -13.21 19.68
C LEU A 191 9.78 -12.51 21.01
N GLU A 192 11.04 -12.51 21.47
CA GLU A 192 11.48 -11.77 22.66
C GLU A 192 11.24 -10.27 22.51
N ALA A 193 11.61 -9.70 21.34
CA ALA A 193 11.37 -8.30 21.02
C ALA A 193 9.87 -7.95 21.07
N VAL A 194 8.99 -8.83 20.59
CA VAL A 194 7.54 -8.64 20.74
C VAL A 194 7.12 -8.63 22.20
N THR A 195 7.59 -9.59 23.02
CA THR A 195 7.22 -9.64 24.45
C THR A 195 7.76 -8.49 25.28
N GLY A 196 8.84 -7.83 24.84
CA GLY A 196 9.40 -6.63 25.46
C GLY A 196 8.87 -5.32 24.90
N ALA A 197 7.99 -5.37 23.89
CA ALA A 197 7.53 -4.16 23.21
C ALA A 197 6.52 -3.36 24.05
N SER A 198 6.59 -2.03 23.91
CA SER A 198 5.56 -1.11 24.40
C SER A 198 4.35 -1.07 23.46
N GLU A 199 3.16 -0.80 24.01
CA GLU A 199 1.90 -0.67 23.28
C GLU A 199 1.96 0.40 22.17
N LEU A 200 2.59 1.55 22.47
CA LEU A 200 2.78 2.66 21.55
C LEU A 200 4.26 2.86 21.20
N THR A 201 4.54 3.31 19.98
CA THR A 201 5.87 3.71 19.49
C THR A 201 5.74 4.97 18.61
N GLU A 202 6.87 5.57 18.22
CA GLU A 202 6.88 6.62 17.20
C GLU A 202 6.40 6.05 15.86
N SER A 203 5.57 6.82 15.15
CA SER A 203 5.08 6.41 13.84
C SER A 203 6.22 6.34 12.85
N PRO A 204 6.43 5.21 12.16
CA PRO A 204 7.41 5.14 11.09
C PRO A 204 7.00 6.05 9.93
N ALA A 205 7.97 6.67 9.27
CA ALA A 205 7.72 7.58 8.15
C ALA A 205 7.04 6.89 6.95
N ASN A 206 7.37 5.61 6.71
CA ASN A 206 6.83 4.80 5.62
C ASN A 206 6.47 3.39 6.13
N PRO A 207 5.32 3.23 6.83
CA PRO A 207 4.92 1.93 7.36
C PRO A 207 4.61 0.95 6.21
N ARG A 208 5.16 -0.26 6.30
CA ARG A 208 4.80 -1.37 5.38
C ARG A 208 3.42 -1.95 5.70
N PHE A 209 3.02 -1.92 6.96
CA PHE A 209 1.76 -2.47 7.45
C PHE A 209 0.97 -1.41 8.20
N THR A 210 -0.34 -1.48 8.12
CA THR A 210 -1.21 -0.52 8.80
C THR A 210 -1.20 -0.77 10.31
N PRO A 211 -0.86 0.23 11.14
CA PRO A 211 -1.06 0.17 12.59
C PRO A 211 -2.55 0.14 12.95
N GLU A 212 -2.87 -0.27 14.17
CA GLU A 212 -4.25 -0.22 14.66
C GLU A 212 -4.65 1.19 15.14
N ILE A 213 -3.74 1.90 15.80
CA ILE A 213 -3.92 3.28 16.28
C ILE A 213 -2.88 4.19 15.63
N VAL A 214 -3.30 5.38 15.22
CA VAL A 214 -2.44 6.47 14.77
C VAL A 214 -2.90 7.79 15.40
N GLY A 215 -1.98 8.56 15.96
CA GLY A 215 -2.26 9.88 16.53
C GLY A 215 -1.04 10.50 17.20
N ASP A 216 -0.92 11.83 17.20
CA ASP A 216 0.16 12.58 17.85
C ASP A 216 1.59 12.14 17.45
N GLY A 217 1.76 11.73 16.19
CA GLY A 217 3.04 11.20 15.68
C GLY A 217 3.41 9.82 16.22
N ARG A 218 2.46 9.10 16.82
CA ARG A 218 2.63 7.76 17.37
C ARG A 218 1.73 6.75 16.69
N CYS A 219 2.17 5.50 16.71
CA CYS A 219 1.39 4.36 16.29
C CYS A 219 1.40 3.25 17.35
N GLY A 220 0.40 2.38 17.33
CA GLY A 220 0.26 1.36 18.37
C GLY A 220 -0.85 0.36 18.15
N TRP A 221 -0.98 -0.50 19.15
CA TRP A 221 -2.12 -1.40 19.33
C TRP A 221 -3.10 -0.80 20.32
N THR A 222 -4.37 -1.21 20.26
CA THR A 222 -5.28 -1.02 21.39
C THR A 222 -4.83 -1.89 22.56
N SER A 223 -5.23 -1.55 23.79
CA SER A 223 -4.84 -2.33 24.97
C SER A 223 -5.30 -3.78 24.88
N GLY A 224 -6.49 -4.02 24.29
CA GLY A 224 -6.99 -5.37 24.03
C GLY A 224 -6.18 -6.14 22.98
N THR A 225 -5.70 -5.47 21.93
CA THR A 225 -4.80 -6.10 20.95
C THR A 225 -3.41 -6.33 21.54
N TYR A 226 -2.88 -5.37 22.29
CA TYR A 226 -1.60 -5.51 23.00
C TYR A 226 -1.59 -6.76 23.89
N GLU A 227 -2.59 -6.95 24.73
CA GLU A 227 -2.71 -8.13 25.58
C GLU A 227 -2.73 -9.44 24.77
N LYS A 228 -3.47 -9.48 23.67
CA LYS A 228 -3.52 -10.65 22.77
C LYS A 228 -2.16 -10.93 22.12
N VAL A 229 -1.47 -9.89 21.67
CA VAL A 229 -0.13 -9.99 21.06
C VAL A 229 0.88 -10.53 22.08
N MET A 230 0.89 -9.99 23.31
CA MET A 230 1.76 -10.47 24.39
C MET A 230 1.47 -11.93 24.74
N ALA A 231 0.20 -12.31 24.85
CA ALA A 231 -0.21 -13.68 25.13
C ALA A 231 0.20 -14.64 23.99
N ALA A 232 0.01 -14.24 22.73
CA ALA A 232 0.38 -15.02 21.56
C ALA A 232 1.89 -15.20 21.45
N ALA A 233 2.69 -14.15 21.66
CA ALA A 233 4.14 -14.21 21.61
C ALA A 233 4.72 -15.13 22.69
N ARG A 234 4.23 -15.03 23.93
CA ARG A 234 4.59 -15.95 25.03
C ARG A 234 4.21 -17.41 24.72
N LYS A 235 3.11 -17.62 24.01
CA LYS A 235 2.68 -18.97 23.57
C LYS A 235 3.60 -19.50 22.46
N ALA A 236 4.03 -18.66 21.53
CA ALA A 236 4.93 -19.00 20.44
C ALA A 236 6.36 -19.31 20.90
N GLN A 237 6.82 -18.72 22.00
CA GLN A 237 8.12 -19.04 22.62
C GLN A 237 8.16 -20.44 23.28
N ARG A 238 7.01 -21.06 23.54
CA ARG A 238 6.97 -22.42 24.09
C ARG A 238 7.24 -23.42 22.96
N PRO A 239 8.03 -24.48 23.22
CA PRO A 239 8.26 -25.50 22.21
C PRO A 239 6.92 -26.10 21.75
N PRO A 240 6.75 -26.37 20.44
CA PRO A 240 5.57 -27.05 19.93
C PRO A 240 5.42 -28.40 20.66
N ARG A 241 4.22 -28.64 21.20
CA ARG A 241 3.86 -29.91 21.85
C ARG A 241 3.52 -30.96 20.83
#